data_AF-A0A1Z2KUT8-F1
#
_entry.id   AF-A0A1Z2KUT8-F1
#
_cell.length_a   1.000
_cell.length_b   1.000
_cell.length_c   1.000
_cell.angle_alpha   90.00
_cell.angle_beta   90.00
_cell.angle_gamma   90.00
#
_symmetry.space_group_name_H-M   'P 1'
#
loop_
_entity.id
_entity.type
_entity.pdbx_description
1 polymer ?
#
loop_
_entity_poly.entity_id
_entity_poly.type
_entity_poly.pdbx_seq_one_letter_code
_entity_poly.pdbx_strand_id
1 'polypeptide(L)'
;MARHPLKVARESLGLSQLGYARLIARVHDELGFGPRMVRTRHTVSHWEAGRNEPELTAQLAIARVHHVPGEEVARLGWPHWLHLATDDTALLNQPWTPQGAIGALHSTARLAGARPRSYLTVTGPALDFQIKKSLAALASPQPPPTRDGRPVTPGMLAGMEARIEALELQEVATPVTPMALYVAARAEHRLLAGLLTSHGYDAKTGAWLLLLATRTAALCEWLSGCLGEEARAERYALAAIRAATAAGSRRRVASCMIDLAFRHLVAGDPKDMLSLVHAARAIVRRPPAGLAVTLHTREAQALARLGDLTASTRALGRATSTLADEAADADPVADLLCVNVGEEWLAVSSGAAWLHLGRPKKALPHFTTLLDDGPASRTPDPPSPYAARRLLYVVDAQLALGELDAAAHSAHRAVALVGRLPPGLARQFRQRFAHHSTEPVVRDLIEEIRSPDERHPSPLR
;
A
#
# COMPACT_ATOMS: atom_id res chain seq x y z
N MET A 1 -7.16 12.27 15.06
CA MET A 1 -7.39 13.51 14.29
C MET A 1 -6.53 13.47 13.04
N ALA A 2 -7.13 13.64 11.85
CA ALA A 2 -6.41 13.62 10.58
C ALA A 2 -5.39 14.77 10.52
N ARG A 3 -4.15 14.50 10.08
CA ARG A 3 -3.12 15.54 9.87
C ARG A 3 -3.45 16.33 8.60
N HIS A 4 -3.40 17.65 8.67
CA HIS A 4 -3.67 18.53 7.54
C HIS A 4 -2.65 18.31 6.40
N PRO A 5 -3.08 18.23 5.11
CA PRO A 5 -2.20 17.88 3.98
C PRO A 5 -1.04 18.87 3.79
N LEU A 6 -1.24 20.16 4.10
CA LEU A 6 -0.17 21.17 4.04
C LEU A 6 1.03 20.83 4.93
N LYS A 7 0.76 20.27 6.12
CA LYS A 7 1.82 19.87 7.04
C LYS A 7 2.71 18.82 6.40
N VAL A 8 2.11 17.91 5.65
CA VAL A 8 2.85 16.86 4.97
C VAL A 8 3.59 17.38 3.75
N ALA A 9 2.96 18.26 2.96
CA ALA A 9 3.62 18.93 1.85
C ALA A 9 4.85 19.74 2.33
N ARG A 10 4.78 20.39 3.50
CA ARG A 10 5.95 21.02 4.09
C ARG A 10 7.01 20.01 4.54
N GLU A 11 6.59 18.96 5.25
CA GLU A 11 7.50 17.93 5.79
C GLU A 11 8.21 17.15 4.66
N SER A 12 7.61 17.00 3.47
CA SER A 12 8.26 16.37 2.31
C SER A 12 9.46 17.18 1.80
N LEU A 13 9.41 18.52 1.92
CA LEU A 13 10.53 19.40 1.60
C LEU A 13 11.60 19.46 2.71
N GLY A 14 11.38 18.78 3.85
CA GLY A 14 12.30 18.83 5.00
C GLY A 14 12.40 20.20 5.67
N LEU A 15 11.42 21.07 5.45
CA LEU A 15 11.45 22.45 5.95
C LEU A 15 10.73 22.60 7.29
N SER A 16 11.28 23.43 8.18
CA SER A 16 10.56 23.94 9.34
C SER A 16 9.41 24.86 8.91
N GLN A 17 8.43 25.10 9.78
CA GLN A 17 7.34 26.04 9.50
C GLN A 17 7.86 27.43 9.09
N LEU A 18 8.95 27.90 9.71
CA LEU A 18 9.60 29.16 9.35
C LEU A 18 10.32 29.08 7.99
N GLY A 19 11.06 28.00 7.73
CA GLY A 19 11.74 27.79 6.45
C GLY A 19 10.75 27.74 5.29
N TYR A 20 9.60 27.09 5.51
CA TYR A 20 8.52 27.01 4.56
C TYR A 20 7.82 28.36 4.33
N ALA A 21 7.55 29.12 5.40
CA ALA A 21 6.99 30.48 5.26
C ALA A 21 7.89 31.40 4.43
N ARG A 22 9.22 31.31 4.62
CA ARG A 22 10.20 32.08 3.83
C ARG A 22 10.21 31.64 2.36
N LEU A 23 10.14 30.34 2.10
CA LEU A 23 10.09 29.79 0.74
C LEU A 23 8.83 30.27 0.00
N ILE A 24 7.65 30.16 0.63
CA ILE A 24 6.40 30.59 -0.01
C ILE A 24 6.44 32.10 -0.26
N ALA A 25 6.92 32.90 0.70
CA ALA A 25 7.03 34.35 0.49
C ALA A 25 7.96 34.71 -0.66
N ARG A 26 9.09 34.00 -0.83
CA ARG A 26 9.97 34.21 -1.98
C ARG A 26 9.27 33.89 -3.30
N VAL A 27 8.57 32.75 -3.37
CA VAL A 27 7.82 32.36 -4.58
C VAL A 27 6.64 33.28 -4.86
N HIS A 28 5.99 33.80 -3.82
CA HIS A 28 4.94 34.80 -3.91
C HIS A 28 5.46 36.11 -4.55
N ASP A 29 6.66 36.54 -4.16
CA ASP A 29 7.34 37.69 -4.76
C ASP A 29 7.71 37.40 -6.23
N GLU A 30 8.25 36.22 -6.53
CA GLU A 30 8.60 35.78 -7.89
C GLU A 30 7.38 35.72 -8.85
N LEU A 31 6.20 35.39 -8.33
CA LEU A 31 4.95 35.39 -9.09
C LEU A 31 4.35 36.79 -9.31
N GLY A 32 5.00 37.84 -8.79
CA GLY A 32 4.56 39.23 -8.97
C GLY A 32 3.41 39.66 -8.05
N PHE A 33 3.08 38.87 -7.03
CA PHE A 33 2.02 39.22 -6.07
C PHE A 33 2.48 40.23 -4.98
N GLY A 34 3.77 40.58 -5.00
CA GLY A 34 4.38 41.63 -4.19
C GLY A 34 4.81 41.20 -2.78
N PRO A 35 5.57 42.06 -2.07
CA PRO A 35 6.31 41.73 -0.84
C PRO A 35 5.43 41.59 0.42
N ARG A 36 4.10 41.55 0.26
CA ARG A 36 3.15 41.64 1.38
C ARG A 36 2.92 40.30 2.10
N MET A 37 3.59 39.24 1.68
CA MET A 37 3.38 37.93 2.30
C MET A 37 4.06 37.80 3.66
N VAL A 38 3.30 37.37 4.67
CA VAL A 38 3.76 37.19 6.05
C VAL A 38 4.70 35.98 6.16
N ARG A 39 5.95 36.22 6.60
CA ARG A 39 7.04 35.22 6.71
C ARG A 39 7.14 34.51 8.07
N THR A 40 6.03 34.36 8.80
CA THR A 40 6.07 33.85 10.18
C THR A 40 5.75 32.36 10.28
N ARG A 41 6.38 31.67 11.25
CA ARG A 41 6.03 30.27 11.58
C ARG A 41 4.57 30.11 12.00
N HIS A 42 4.00 31.13 12.64
CA HIS A 42 2.66 31.10 13.19
C HIS A 42 1.63 30.98 12.07
N THR A 43 1.78 31.73 10.98
CA THR A 43 0.92 31.66 9.79
C THR A 43 0.79 30.23 9.26
N VAL A 44 1.92 29.56 9.00
CA VAL A 44 1.93 28.16 8.54
C VAL A 44 1.30 27.24 9.57
N SER A 45 1.60 27.43 10.87
CA SER A 45 0.99 26.63 11.93
C SER A 45 -0.53 26.81 12.03
N HIS A 46 -1.08 27.98 11.70
CA HIS A 46 -2.53 28.20 11.68
C HIS A 46 -3.19 27.51 10.48
N TRP A 47 -2.55 27.52 9.31
CA TRP A 47 -3.01 26.77 8.14
C TRP A 47 -2.97 25.26 8.39
N GLU A 48 -1.88 24.74 8.96
CA GLU A 48 -1.76 23.32 9.31
C GLU A 48 -2.74 22.84 10.38
N ALA A 49 -3.22 23.76 11.23
CA ALA A 49 -4.24 23.47 12.23
C ALA A 49 -5.67 23.61 11.68
N GLY A 50 -5.83 24.00 10.41
CA GLY A 50 -7.14 24.29 9.81
C GLY A 50 -7.85 25.49 10.42
N ARG A 51 -7.12 26.37 11.13
CA ARG A 51 -7.73 27.54 11.81
C ARG A 51 -8.06 28.65 10.84
N ASN A 52 -7.19 28.88 9.85
CA ASN A 52 -7.37 29.86 8.78
C ASN A 52 -7.03 29.24 7.43
N GLU A 53 -7.68 29.71 6.38
CA GLU A 53 -7.33 29.41 5.00
C GLU A 53 -6.33 30.44 4.46
N PRO A 54 -5.27 30.03 3.74
CA PRO A 54 -4.41 30.96 3.00
C PRO A 54 -5.18 31.69 1.90
N GLU A 55 -4.90 32.98 1.70
CA GLU A 55 -5.45 33.74 0.57
C GLU A 55 -5.06 33.11 -0.78
N LEU A 56 -5.84 33.36 -1.84
CA LEU A 56 -5.63 32.73 -3.15
C LEU A 56 -4.22 32.93 -3.71
N THR A 57 -3.62 34.12 -3.56
CA THR A 57 -2.23 34.38 -3.98
C THR A 57 -1.21 33.55 -3.20
N ALA A 58 -1.44 33.36 -1.90
CA ALA A 58 -0.65 32.45 -1.08
C ALA A 58 -0.86 30.98 -1.48
N GLN A 59 -2.09 30.59 -1.82
CA GLN A 59 -2.37 29.25 -2.36
C GLN A 59 -1.66 29.01 -3.69
N LEU A 60 -1.65 29.98 -4.61
CA LEU A 60 -0.91 29.89 -5.88
C LEU A 60 0.61 29.83 -5.66
N ALA A 61 1.15 30.56 -4.69
CA ALA A 61 2.55 30.44 -4.31
C ALA A 61 2.88 29.06 -3.72
N ILE A 62 2.02 28.52 -2.85
CA ILE A 62 2.18 27.15 -2.31
C ILE A 62 2.06 26.12 -3.45
N ALA A 63 1.12 26.30 -4.38
CA ALA A 63 0.95 25.44 -5.55
C ALA A 63 2.21 25.44 -6.41
N ARG A 64 2.81 26.61 -6.65
CA ARG A 64 4.07 26.75 -7.40
C ARG A 64 5.26 26.09 -6.71
N VAL A 65 5.33 26.14 -5.37
CA VAL A 65 6.35 25.42 -4.56
C VAL A 65 6.24 23.91 -4.74
N HIS A 66 5.02 23.40 -4.89
CA HIS A 66 4.75 21.97 -5.02
C HIS A 66 4.39 21.51 -6.43
N HIS A 67 4.66 22.34 -7.43
CA HIS A 67 4.42 22.04 -8.84
C HIS A 67 2.96 21.64 -9.17
N VAL A 68 1.98 22.24 -8.48
CA VAL A 68 0.56 22.09 -8.77
C VAL A 68 0.10 23.20 -9.73
N PRO A 69 -0.60 22.89 -10.83
CA PRO A 69 -1.16 23.89 -11.74
C PRO A 69 -2.15 24.84 -11.04
N GLY A 70 -2.09 26.13 -11.34
CA GLY A 70 -2.96 27.14 -10.71
C GLY A 70 -4.46 26.94 -11.00
N GLU A 71 -4.81 26.35 -12.14
CA GLU A 71 -6.18 25.98 -12.49
C GLU A 71 -6.79 24.97 -11.48
N GLU A 72 -5.98 24.07 -10.95
CA GLU A 72 -6.42 23.06 -9.98
C GLU A 72 -6.67 23.65 -8.59
N VAL A 73 -5.98 24.75 -8.25
CA VAL A 73 -6.21 25.51 -7.01
C VAL A 73 -7.63 26.08 -6.99
N ALA A 74 -8.04 26.70 -8.10
CA ALA A 74 -9.39 27.25 -8.24
C ALA A 74 -10.46 26.15 -8.33
N ARG A 75 -10.15 25.02 -8.99
CA ARG A 75 -11.09 23.92 -9.21
C ARG A 75 -11.40 23.11 -7.96
N LEU A 76 -10.39 22.81 -7.14
CA LEU A 76 -10.52 21.90 -5.99
C LEU A 76 -10.67 22.62 -4.65
N GLY A 77 -10.22 23.87 -4.55
CA GLY A 77 -10.29 24.66 -3.32
C GLY A 77 -9.40 24.13 -2.19
N TRP A 78 -9.20 24.96 -1.17
CA TRP A 78 -8.43 24.57 0.00
C TRP A 78 -9.22 23.58 0.89
N PRO A 79 -8.56 22.61 1.55
CA PRO A 79 -7.16 22.19 1.40
C PRO A 79 -6.97 21.10 0.34
N HIS A 80 -7.99 20.78 -0.47
CA HIS A 80 -8.06 19.56 -1.27
C HIS A 80 -7.04 19.51 -2.42
N TRP A 81 -6.69 20.65 -3.04
CA TRP A 81 -5.67 20.66 -4.10
C TRP A 81 -4.27 20.28 -3.58
N LEU A 82 -4.00 20.35 -2.27
CA LEU A 82 -2.70 19.94 -1.69
C LEU A 82 -2.43 18.43 -1.82
N HIS A 83 -3.43 17.62 -2.11
CA HIS A 83 -3.22 16.23 -2.47
C HIS A 83 -2.53 16.08 -3.84
N LEU A 84 -2.48 17.15 -4.64
CA LEU A 84 -1.70 17.22 -5.87
C LEU A 84 -0.24 17.68 -5.65
N ALA A 85 0.07 18.22 -4.48
CA ALA A 85 1.41 18.68 -4.11
C ALA A 85 2.35 17.53 -3.72
N THR A 86 1.80 16.33 -3.59
CA THR A 86 2.56 15.11 -3.36
C THR A 86 2.84 14.45 -4.72
N ASP A 87 4.00 13.78 -4.88
CA ASP A 87 4.45 13.07 -6.11
C ASP A 87 3.44 12.10 -6.78
N ASP A 88 2.23 12.03 -6.25
CA ASP A 88 1.12 11.21 -6.67
C ASP A 88 0.38 11.82 -7.88
N THR A 89 0.48 13.13 -8.15
CA THR A 89 -0.21 13.80 -9.27
C THR A 89 0.14 13.23 -10.64
N ALA A 90 1.42 12.96 -10.87
CA ALA A 90 1.89 12.36 -12.12
C ALA A 90 1.30 10.96 -12.34
N LEU A 91 0.95 10.23 -11.28
CA LEU A 91 0.30 8.93 -11.33
C LEU A 91 -1.23 9.06 -11.47
N LEU A 92 -1.86 9.93 -10.67
CA LEU A 92 -3.32 10.06 -10.57
C LEU A 92 -3.94 10.73 -11.79
N ASN A 93 -3.21 11.66 -12.43
CA ASN A 93 -3.67 12.37 -13.62
C ASN A 93 -3.41 11.62 -14.93
N GLN A 94 -2.78 10.43 -14.89
CA GLN A 94 -2.65 9.63 -16.10
C GLN A 94 -4.03 9.28 -16.66
N PRO A 95 -4.22 9.35 -17.99
CA PRO A 95 -5.45 8.88 -18.60
C PRO A 95 -5.62 7.37 -18.39
N TRP A 96 -6.87 6.91 -18.37
CA TRP A 96 -7.18 5.47 -18.27
C TRP A 96 -7.11 4.81 -19.66
N THR A 97 -5.92 4.88 -20.25
CA THR A 97 -5.56 4.32 -21.57
C THR A 97 -4.26 3.51 -21.44
N PRO A 98 -3.91 2.66 -22.42
CA PRO A 98 -2.64 1.93 -22.38
C PRO A 98 -1.41 2.84 -22.23
N GLN A 99 -1.40 4.00 -22.90
CA GLN A 99 -0.31 4.97 -22.77
C GLN A 99 -0.24 5.58 -21.37
N GLY A 100 -1.38 5.90 -20.76
CA GLY A 100 -1.42 6.39 -19.38
C GLY A 100 -1.00 5.32 -18.36
N ALA A 101 -1.32 4.05 -18.61
CA ALA A 101 -0.82 2.94 -17.80
C ALA A 101 0.71 2.81 -17.88
N ILE A 102 1.29 2.94 -19.09
CA ILE A 102 2.74 2.95 -19.27
C ILE A 102 3.37 4.15 -18.54
N GLY A 103 2.75 5.34 -18.60
CA GLY A 103 3.18 6.52 -17.84
C GLY A 103 3.15 6.31 -16.32
N ALA A 104 2.10 5.65 -15.81
CA ALA A 104 1.98 5.26 -14.41
C ALA A 104 3.09 4.30 -13.98
N LEU A 105 3.33 3.24 -14.75
CA LEU A 105 4.40 2.25 -14.51
C LEU A 105 5.79 2.90 -14.54
N HIS A 106 6.03 3.80 -15.49
CA HIS A 106 7.30 4.54 -15.56
C HIS A 106 7.50 5.46 -14.35
N SER A 107 6.43 6.07 -13.84
CA SER A 107 6.47 6.90 -12.64
C SER A 107 6.81 6.06 -11.40
N THR A 108 6.19 4.88 -11.25
CA THR A 108 6.48 3.97 -10.12
C THR A 108 7.86 3.30 -10.21
N ALA A 109 8.36 3.03 -11.41
CA ALA A 109 9.73 2.55 -11.64
C ALA A 109 10.79 3.52 -11.10
N ARG A 110 10.53 4.83 -11.16
CA ARG A 110 11.44 5.89 -10.73
C ARG A 110 11.29 6.30 -9.25
N LEU A 111 10.45 5.61 -8.46
CA LEU A 111 10.28 5.86 -7.02
C LEU A 111 11.58 5.63 -6.23
N ALA A 112 12.53 6.55 -6.28
CA ALA A 112 13.75 6.53 -5.48
C ALA A 112 13.52 7.35 -4.20
N GLY A 113 13.81 6.76 -3.04
CA GLY A 113 14.01 7.53 -1.81
C GLY A 113 12.82 8.34 -1.29
N ALA A 114 11.58 8.07 -1.72
CA ALA A 114 10.42 8.76 -1.17
C ALA A 114 10.32 8.49 0.34
N ARG A 115 10.24 9.56 1.14
CA ARG A 115 10.12 9.46 2.60
C ARG A 115 8.91 8.59 2.96
N PRO A 116 9.06 7.66 3.93
CA PRO A 116 7.96 6.88 4.44
C PRO A 116 6.81 7.76 4.91
N ARG A 117 5.62 7.56 4.35
CA ARG A 117 4.37 8.15 4.84
C ARG A 117 3.51 7.04 5.41
N SER A 118 2.84 7.37 6.52
CA SER A 118 1.98 6.41 7.23
C SER A 118 0.52 6.45 6.79
N TYR A 119 0.15 7.29 5.83
CA TYR A 119 -1.24 7.50 5.40
C TYR A 119 -1.36 7.41 3.88
N LEU A 120 -2.57 7.11 3.42
CA LEU A 120 -2.92 6.93 2.01
C LEU A 120 -3.31 8.27 1.36
N THR A 121 -2.92 8.47 0.10
CA THR A 121 -3.19 9.68 -0.66
C THR A 121 -4.59 9.64 -1.31
N VAL A 122 -5.08 8.48 -1.73
CA VAL A 122 -6.32 8.34 -2.51
C VAL A 122 -7.42 7.73 -1.65
N THR A 123 -8.20 8.58 -0.98
CA THR A 123 -9.31 8.16 -0.11
C THR A 123 -10.64 8.79 -0.51
N GLY A 124 -11.74 8.23 -0.03
CA GLY A 124 -13.09 8.77 -0.22
C GLY A 124 -13.43 9.10 -1.68
N PRO A 125 -13.89 10.34 -2.00
CA PRO A 125 -14.27 10.70 -3.36
C PRO A 125 -13.17 10.53 -4.41
N ALA A 126 -11.90 10.70 -4.03
CA ALA A 126 -10.78 10.50 -4.96
C ALA A 126 -10.62 9.03 -5.33
N LEU A 127 -10.81 8.13 -4.36
CA LEU A 127 -10.81 6.69 -4.60
C LEU A 127 -12.01 6.26 -5.46
N ASP A 128 -13.20 6.73 -5.13
CA ASP A 128 -14.41 6.47 -5.92
C ASP A 128 -14.23 6.90 -7.38
N PHE A 129 -13.57 8.02 -7.61
CA PHE A 129 -13.22 8.47 -8.95
C PHE A 129 -12.28 7.49 -9.66
N GLN A 130 -11.20 7.02 -9.01
CA GLN A 130 -10.29 6.03 -9.60
C GLN A 130 -11.01 4.71 -9.90
N ILE A 131 -11.86 4.22 -9.00
CA ILE A 131 -12.69 3.02 -9.19
C ILE A 131 -13.59 3.19 -10.42
N LYS A 132 -14.38 4.28 -10.48
CA LYS A 132 -15.29 4.54 -11.60
C LYS A 132 -14.56 4.61 -12.93
N LYS A 133 -13.39 5.24 -12.97
CA LYS A 133 -12.59 5.32 -14.19
C LYS A 133 -12.02 3.97 -14.62
N SER A 134 -11.54 3.14 -13.68
CA SER A 134 -11.14 1.76 -13.98
C SER A 134 -12.28 0.95 -14.56
N LEU A 135 -13.47 1.01 -13.93
CA LEU A 135 -14.66 0.30 -14.40
C LEU A 135 -15.09 0.76 -15.81
N ALA A 136 -15.07 2.07 -16.08
CA ALA A 136 -15.39 2.61 -17.39
C ALA A 136 -14.39 2.14 -18.47
N ALA A 137 -13.09 2.17 -18.17
CA ALA A 137 -12.06 1.68 -19.08
C ALA A 137 -12.15 0.16 -19.32
N LEU A 138 -12.55 -0.62 -18.31
CA LEU A 138 -12.84 -2.06 -18.46
C LEU A 138 -14.10 -2.35 -19.27
N ALA A 139 -15.06 -1.42 -19.33
CA ALA A 139 -16.26 -1.55 -20.15
C ALA A 139 -15.99 -1.24 -21.63
N SER A 140 -14.95 -0.47 -21.93
CA SER A 140 -14.54 -0.11 -23.28
C SER A 140 -13.02 -0.22 -23.42
N PRO A 141 -12.47 -1.45 -23.44
CA PRO A 141 -11.03 -1.67 -23.46
C PRO A 141 -10.43 -1.17 -24.78
N GLN A 142 -9.29 -0.49 -24.67
CA GLN A 142 -8.49 -0.07 -25.82
C GLN A 142 -7.31 -1.03 -25.97
N PRO A 143 -7.03 -1.55 -27.19
CA PRO A 143 -5.85 -2.36 -27.40
C PRO A 143 -4.59 -1.53 -27.14
N PRO A 144 -3.53 -2.12 -26.57
CA PRO A 144 -2.23 -1.46 -26.46
C PRO A 144 -1.74 -1.02 -27.84
N PRO A 145 -1.11 0.16 -27.96
CA PRO A 145 -0.63 0.64 -29.24
C PRO A 145 0.47 -0.28 -29.78
N THR A 146 0.49 -0.47 -31.10
CA THR A 146 1.68 -1.01 -31.76
C THR A 146 2.79 0.04 -31.68
N ARG A 147 3.99 -0.39 -31.33
CA ARG A 147 5.17 0.47 -31.24
C ARG A 147 6.26 -0.07 -32.15
N ASP A 148 6.80 0.80 -32.98
CA ASP A 148 7.95 0.49 -33.82
C ASP A 148 9.24 0.53 -32.99
N GLY A 149 10.23 -0.28 -33.38
CA GLY A 149 11.54 -0.33 -32.74
C GLY A 149 12.11 -1.73 -32.68
N ARG A 150 13.17 -1.92 -31.88
CA ARG A 150 13.75 -3.24 -31.64
C ARG A 150 12.69 -4.15 -31.01
N PRO A 151 12.35 -5.30 -31.63
CA PRO A 151 11.25 -6.13 -31.16
C PRO A 151 11.56 -6.78 -29.81
N VAL A 152 10.56 -6.86 -28.94
CA VAL A 152 10.61 -7.74 -27.77
C VAL A 152 10.50 -9.19 -28.24
N THR A 153 11.51 -10.00 -27.95
CA THR A 153 11.54 -11.39 -28.41
C THR A 153 10.73 -12.31 -27.49
N PRO A 154 10.19 -13.44 -27.98
CA PRO A 154 9.52 -14.43 -27.14
C PRO A 154 10.39 -14.95 -25.99
N GLY A 155 11.69 -15.12 -26.21
CA GLY A 155 12.64 -15.53 -25.16
C GLY A 155 12.81 -14.48 -24.05
N MET A 156 12.76 -13.19 -24.38
CA MET A 156 12.75 -12.12 -23.38
C MET A 156 11.49 -12.17 -22.50
N LEU A 157 10.33 -12.40 -23.12
CA LEU A 157 9.05 -12.52 -22.39
C LEU A 157 9.06 -13.74 -21.47
N ALA A 158 9.41 -14.91 -21.98
CA ALA A 158 9.47 -16.14 -21.20
C ALA A 158 10.45 -16.03 -20.03
N GLY A 159 11.61 -15.42 -20.26
CA GLY A 159 12.59 -15.17 -19.20
C GLY A 159 12.08 -14.20 -18.12
N MET A 160 11.30 -13.19 -18.49
CA MET A 160 10.68 -12.28 -17.51
C MET A 160 9.59 -12.97 -16.70
N GLU A 161 8.72 -13.71 -17.36
CA GLU A 161 7.66 -14.48 -16.72
C GLU A 161 8.21 -15.45 -15.69
N ALA A 162 9.24 -16.24 -16.04
CA ALA A 162 9.89 -17.15 -15.11
C ALA A 162 10.50 -16.45 -13.88
N ARG A 163 11.11 -15.27 -14.06
CA ARG A 163 11.66 -14.50 -12.92
C ARG A 163 10.56 -13.93 -12.03
N ILE A 164 9.43 -13.52 -12.61
CA ILE A 164 8.27 -13.02 -11.86
C ILE A 164 7.64 -14.16 -11.06
N GLU A 165 7.45 -15.34 -11.67
CA GLU A 165 6.94 -16.53 -10.98
C GLU A 165 7.84 -16.94 -9.82
N ALA A 166 9.15 -16.92 -10.01
CA ALA A 166 10.10 -17.20 -8.93
C ALA A 166 9.97 -16.21 -7.76
N LEU A 167 9.73 -14.92 -8.04
CA LEU A 167 9.49 -13.91 -7.01
C LEU A 167 8.14 -14.10 -6.31
N GLU A 168 7.07 -14.42 -7.05
CA GLU A 168 5.74 -14.72 -6.50
C GLU A 168 5.79 -15.94 -5.56
N LEU A 169 6.53 -16.99 -5.91
CA LEU A 169 6.75 -18.15 -5.03
C LEU A 169 7.51 -17.79 -3.75
N GLN A 170 8.42 -16.82 -3.80
CA GLN A 170 9.15 -16.36 -2.62
C GLN A 170 8.29 -15.52 -1.66
N GLU A 171 7.07 -15.10 -2.04
CA GLU A 171 6.13 -14.47 -1.11
C GLU A 171 5.51 -15.45 -0.13
N VAL A 172 5.48 -16.74 -0.48
CA VAL A 172 4.94 -17.83 0.36
C VAL A 172 5.92 -18.11 1.50
N ALA A 173 7.16 -18.39 1.12
CA ALA A 173 8.22 -18.84 2.00
C ALA A 173 9.56 -18.43 1.39
N THR A 174 10.37 -17.69 2.15
CA THR A 174 11.74 -17.40 1.71
C THR A 174 12.69 -17.14 2.89
N PRO A 175 13.97 -17.53 2.80
CA PRO A 175 14.97 -17.05 3.75
C PRO A 175 15.42 -15.62 3.42
N VAL A 176 14.99 -15.05 2.29
CA VAL A 176 15.39 -13.73 1.82
C VAL A 176 14.62 -12.65 2.58
N THR A 177 15.32 -11.62 3.04
CA THR A 177 14.66 -10.50 3.74
C THR A 177 13.63 -9.79 2.85
N PRO A 178 12.54 -9.24 3.43
CA PRO A 178 11.54 -8.50 2.65
C PRO A 178 12.12 -7.33 1.83
N MET A 179 13.19 -6.69 2.33
CA MET A 179 13.86 -5.60 1.62
C MET A 179 14.61 -6.09 0.38
N ALA A 180 15.34 -7.21 0.49
CA ALA A 180 16.05 -7.77 -0.65
C ALA A 180 15.07 -8.25 -1.74
N LEU A 181 13.96 -8.89 -1.35
CA LEU A 181 12.87 -9.21 -2.29
C LEU A 181 12.29 -7.96 -2.94
N TYR A 182 12.03 -6.90 -2.16
CA TYR A 182 11.52 -5.64 -2.71
C TYR A 182 12.46 -5.05 -3.75
N VAL A 183 13.78 -5.09 -3.51
CA VAL A 183 14.79 -4.62 -4.48
C VAL A 183 14.75 -5.45 -5.76
N ALA A 184 14.63 -6.78 -5.66
CA ALA A 184 14.55 -7.66 -6.82
C ALA A 184 13.25 -7.43 -7.62
N ALA A 185 12.09 -7.43 -6.96
CA ALA A 185 10.80 -7.15 -7.60
C ALA A 185 10.77 -5.77 -8.27
N ARG A 186 11.37 -4.77 -7.62
CA ARG A 186 11.48 -3.43 -8.19
C ARG A 186 12.40 -3.38 -9.41
N ALA A 187 13.48 -4.15 -9.43
CA ALA A 187 14.36 -4.24 -10.61
C ALA A 187 13.60 -4.82 -11.81
N GLU A 188 12.84 -5.89 -11.63
CA GLU A 188 11.97 -6.46 -12.67
C GLU A 188 10.88 -5.48 -13.12
N HIS A 189 10.24 -4.78 -12.18
CA HIS A 189 9.26 -3.75 -12.50
C HIS A 189 9.86 -2.62 -13.36
N ARG A 190 11.08 -2.17 -13.04
CA ARG A 190 11.80 -1.15 -13.82
C ARG A 190 12.16 -1.64 -15.22
N LEU A 191 12.56 -2.92 -15.35
CA LEU A 191 12.88 -3.52 -16.64
C LEU A 191 11.65 -3.55 -17.55
N LEU A 192 10.50 -3.99 -17.05
CA LEU A 192 9.24 -4.02 -17.80
C LEU A 192 8.76 -2.62 -18.20
N ALA A 193 8.80 -1.66 -17.28
CA ALA A 193 8.50 -0.25 -17.60
C ALA A 193 9.45 0.30 -18.68
N GLY A 194 10.72 -0.09 -18.64
CA GLY A 194 11.71 0.22 -19.66
C GLY A 194 11.36 -0.39 -21.01
N LEU A 195 10.99 -1.66 -21.08
CA LEU A 195 10.58 -2.30 -22.34
C LEU A 195 9.36 -1.63 -22.96
N LEU A 196 8.32 -1.38 -22.15
CA LEU A 196 7.08 -0.73 -22.59
C LEU A 196 7.31 0.66 -23.19
N THR A 197 8.41 1.33 -22.83
CA THR A 197 8.77 2.67 -23.29
C THR A 197 9.84 2.70 -24.38
N SER A 198 10.69 1.69 -24.50
CA SER A 198 11.88 1.72 -25.38
C SER A 198 11.92 0.68 -26.50
N HIS A 199 11.08 -0.37 -26.44
CA HIS A 199 11.10 -1.45 -27.43
C HIS A 199 9.86 -1.42 -28.34
N GLY A 200 9.99 -2.07 -29.50
CA GLY A 200 8.88 -2.31 -30.41
C GLY A 200 8.07 -3.54 -30.01
N TYR A 201 6.74 -3.46 -30.13
CA TYR A 201 5.81 -4.56 -29.84
C TYR A 201 4.50 -4.36 -30.59
N ASP A 202 3.83 -5.46 -30.91
CA ASP A 202 2.44 -5.46 -31.37
C ASP A 202 1.45 -5.37 -30.19
N ALA A 203 0.16 -5.26 -30.48
CA ALA A 203 -0.88 -5.15 -29.45
C ALA A 203 -0.91 -6.38 -28.50
N LYS A 204 -0.62 -7.59 -28.99
CA LYS A 204 -0.63 -8.82 -28.19
C LYS A 204 0.53 -8.84 -27.20
N THR A 205 1.74 -8.58 -27.69
CA THR A 205 2.94 -8.45 -26.86
C THR A 205 2.83 -7.29 -25.89
N GLY A 206 2.26 -6.15 -26.31
CA GLY A 206 1.97 -5.01 -25.44
C GLY A 206 1.03 -5.37 -24.29
N ALA A 207 -0.03 -6.13 -24.56
CA ALA A 207 -0.96 -6.59 -23.52
C ALA A 207 -0.28 -7.56 -22.54
N TRP A 208 0.58 -8.46 -23.04
CA TRP A 208 1.36 -9.37 -22.21
C TRP A 208 2.34 -8.62 -21.32
N LEU A 209 3.07 -7.64 -21.86
CA LEU A 209 3.99 -6.81 -21.10
C LEU A 209 3.26 -6.01 -20.00
N LEU A 210 2.07 -5.46 -20.29
CA LEU A 210 1.24 -4.78 -19.29
C LEU A 210 0.76 -5.76 -18.20
N LEU A 211 0.46 -7.01 -18.55
CA LEU A 211 0.11 -8.05 -17.59
C LEU A 211 1.29 -8.42 -16.68
N LEU A 212 2.49 -8.60 -17.22
CA LEU A 212 3.71 -8.82 -16.44
C LEU A 212 4.05 -7.59 -15.57
N ALA A 213 3.84 -6.38 -16.09
CA ALA A 213 4.04 -5.15 -15.35
C ALA A 213 3.04 -4.99 -14.19
N THR A 214 1.81 -5.48 -14.38
CA THR A 214 0.80 -5.59 -13.31
C THR A 214 1.31 -6.52 -12.21
N ARG A 215 1.79 -7.71 -12.55
CA ARG A 215 2.30 -8.70 -11.58
C ARG A 215 3.45 -8.13 -10.77
N THR A 216 4.46 -7.53 -11.42
CA THR A 216 5.59 -6.92 -10.71
C THR A 216 5.20 -5.69 -9.87
N ALA A 217 4.22 -4.90 -10.32
CA ALA A 217 3.68 -3.81 -9.51
C ALA A 217 2.95 -4.34 -8.27
N ALA A 218 2.16 -5.41 -8.39
CA ALA A 218 1.51 -6.07 -7.25
C ALA A 218 2.53 -6.66 -6.26
N LEU A 219 3.59 -7.32 -6.74
CA LEU A 219 4.72 -7.75 -5.88
C LEU A 219 5.35 -6.57 -5.12
N CYS A 220 5.60 -5.46 -5.83
CA CYS A 220 6.16 -4.27 -5.21
C CYS A 220 5.20 -3.63 -4.18
N GLU A 221 3.89 -3.69 -4.41
CA GLU A 221 2.85 -3.29 -3.46
C GLU A 221 2.94 -4.12 -2.19
N TRP A 222 2.88 -5.43 -2.34
CA TRP A 222 2.85 -6.38 -1.23
C TRP A 222 4.08 -6.24 -0.34
N LEU A 223 5.25 -6.25 -0.97
CA LEU A 223 6.54 -6.11 -0.29
C LEU A 223 6.71 -4.74 0.36
N SER A 224 6.20 -3.67 -0.25
CA SER A 224 6.15 -2.34 0.42
C SER A 224 5.30 -2.39 1.70
N GLY A 225 4.21 -3.15 1.68
CA GLY A 225 3.42 -3.47 2.86
C GLY A 225 4.21 -4.21 3.94
N CYS A 226 4.98 -5.24 3.58
CA CYS A 226 5.88 -5.95 4.51
C CYS A 226 6.87 -4.99 5.20
N LEU A 227 7.35 -3.98 4.46
CA LEU A 227 8.27 -2.96 4.97
C LEU A 227 7.60 -1.89 5.85
N GLY A 228 6.27 -1.88 5.94
CA GLY A 228 5.49 -0.88 6.67
C GLY A 228 5.36 0.46 5.93
N GLU A 229 5.44 0.44 4.60
CA GLU A 229 5.46 1.60 3.70
C GLU A 229 4.14 1.72 2.92
N GLU A 230 3.03 2.01 3.62
CA GLU A 230 1.67 1.96 3.02
C GLU A 230 1.47 2.91 1.84
N ALA A 231 1.98 4.13 1.89
CA ALA A 231 1.87 5.07 0.77
C ALA A 231 2.68 4.65 -0.46
N ARG A 232 3.73 3.82 -0.26
CA ARG A 232 4.46 3.24 -1.38
C ARG A 232 3.67 2.08 -1.97
N ALA A 233 3.10 1.24 -1.12
CA ALA A 233 2.22 0.16 -1.52
C ALA A 233 1.03 0.68 -2.34
N GLU A 234 0.33 1.72 -1.87
CA GLU A 234 -0.78 2.35 -2.57
C GLU A 234 -0.41 2.80 -4.00
N ARG A 235 0.75 3.44 -4.18
CA ARG A 235 1.22 3.87 -5.50
C ARG A 235 1.41 2.70 -6.46
N TYR A 236 2.02 1.63 -5.98
CA TYR A 236 2.17 0.41 -6.78
C TYR A 236 0.83 -0.25 -7.07
N ALA A 237 -0.10 -0.29 -6.11
CA ALA A 237 -1.46 -0.81 -6.29
C ALA A 237 -2.21 -0.06 -7.40
N LEU A 238 -2.18 1.28 -7.36
CA LEU A 238 -2.81 2.14 -8.36
C LEU A 238 -2.20 1.96 -9.76
N ALA A 239 -0.88 1.80 -9.85
CA ALA A 239 -0.20 1.48 -11.11
C ALA A 239 -0.58 0.08 -11.62
N ALA A 240 -0.67 -0.91 -10.73
CA ALA A 240 -1.10 -2.27 -11.06
C ALA A 240 -2.54 -2.31 -11.59
N ILE A 241 -3.47 -1.61 -10.93
CA ILE A 241 -4.88 -1.50 -11.38
C ILE A 241 -4.94 -0.89 -12.79
N ARG A 242 -4.17 0.17 -13.06
CA ARG A 242 -4.12 0.82 -14.38
C ARG A 242 -3.53 -0.10 -15.45
N ALA A 243 -2.43 -0.78 -15.15
CA ALA A 243 -1.80 -1.73 -16.05
C ALA A 243 -2.71 -2.93 -16.35
N ALA A 244 -3.37 -3.49 -15.33
CA ALA A 244 -4.33 -4.59 -15.48
C ALA A 244 -5.54 -4.18 -16.31
N THR A 245 -6.03 -2.96 -16.10
CA THR A 245 -7.14 -2.38 -16.85
C THR A 245 -6.75 -2.22 -18.33
N ALA A 246 -5.56 -1.68 -18.60
CA ALA A 246 -5.04 -1.52 -19.96
C ALA A 246 -4.73 -2.85 -20.65
N ALA A 247 -4.34 -3.89 -19.90
CA ALA A 247 -4.20 -5.25 -20.41
C ALA A 247 -5.54 -5.96 -20.65
N GLY A 248 -6.67 -5.35 -20.25
CA GLY A 248 -8.01 -5.94 -20.36
C GLY A 248 -8.28 -7.10 -19.39
N SER A 249 -7.42 -7.32 -18.39
CA SER A 249 -7.54 -8.45 -17.47
C SER A 249 -8.44 -8.12 -16.29
N ARG A 250 -9.75 -8.38 -16.45
CA ARG A 250 -10.76 -8.17 -15.38
C ARG A 250 -10.37 -8.86 -14.07
N ARG A 251 -9.86 -10.09 -14.15
CA ARG A 251 -9.45 -10.88 -12.98
C ARG A 251 -8.30 -10.21 -12.22
N ARG A 252 -7.26 -9.73 -12.93
CA ARG A 252 -6.14 -9.02 -12.31
C ARG A 252 -6.56 -7.66 -11.76
N VAL A 253 -7.46 -6.93 -12.43
CA VAL A 253 -8.01 -5.68 -11.86
C VAL A 253 -8.71 -5.94 -10.53
N ALA A 254 -9.57 -6.97 -10.45
CA ALA A 254 -10.27 -7.31 -9.21
C ALA A 254 -9.30 -7.66 -8.08
N SER A 255 -8.26 -8.46 -8.36
CA SER A 255 -7.22 -8.78 -7.37
C SER A 255 -6.46 -7.54 -6.90
N CYS A 256 -5.96 -6.69 -7.81
CA CYS A 256 -5.25 -5.48 -7.40
C CYS A 256 -6.14 -4.48 -6.62
N MET A 257 -7.45 -4.44 -6.90
CA MET A 257 -8.41 -3.67 -6.10
C MET A 257 -8.54 -4.22 -4.67
N ILE A 258 -8.48 -5.54 -4.50
CA ILE A 258 -8.54 -6.18 -3.18
C ILE A 258 -7.25 -5.93 -2.39
N ASP A 259 -6.09 -5.92 -3.05
CA ASP A 259 -4.81 -5.57 -2.43
C ASP A 259 -4.82 -4.11 -1.95
N LEU A 260 -5.33 -3.20 -2.80
CA LEU A 260 -5.56 -1.82 -2.39
C LEU A 260 -6.58 -1.73 -1.24
N ALA A 261 -7.65 -2.52 -1.26
CA ALA A 261 -8.65 -2.54 -0.19
C ALA A 261 -8.00 -2.88 1.15
N PHE A 262 -7.05 -3.82 1.15
CA PHE A 262 -6.29 -4.16 2.33
C PHE A 262 -5.39 -3.02 2.82
N ARG A 263 -4.82 -2.20 1.93
CA ARG A 263 -4.14 -0.96 2.35
C ARG A 263 -5.07 -0.01 3.09
N HIS A 264 -6.30 0.14 2.60
CA HIS A 264 -7.33 0.95 3.26
C HIS A 264 -7.79 0.37 4.60
N LEU A 265 -7.72 -0.95 4.81
CA LEU A 265 -7.94 -1.54 6.14
C LEU A 265 -6.87 -1.09 7.15
N VAL A 266 -5.61 -1.12 6.72
CA VAL A 266 -4.45 -0.86 7.59
C VAL A 266 -4.30 0.64 7.88
N ALA A 267 -4.34 1.48 6.84
CA ALA A 267 -3.97 2.90 6.95
C ALA A 267 -5.07 3.88 6.48
N GLY A 268 -6.21 3.38 6.02
CA GLY A 268 -7.30 4.19 5.46
C GLY A 268 -8.64 4.02 6.21
N ASP A 269 -9.73 4.34 5.49
CA ASP A 269 -11.10 4.22 5.98
C ASP A 269 -11.69 2.83 5.62
N PRO A 270 -12.34 2.11 6.56
CA PRO A 270 -13.02 0.85 6.25
C PRO A 270 -14.15 0.98 5.20
N LYS A 271 -14.72 2.17 4.98
CA LYS A 271 -15.71 2.41 3.90
C LYS A 271 -15.06 2.40 2.52
N ASP A 272 -13.85 2.94 2.40
CA ASP A 272 -13.06 2.90 1.16
C ASP A 272 -12.72 1.45 0.79
N MET A 273 -12.34 0.65 1.81
CA MET A 273 -12.12 -0.78 1.66
C MET A 273 -13.36 -1.51 1.13
N LEU A 274 -14.55 -1.27 1.71
CA LEU A 274 -15.79 -1.87 1.20
C LEU A 274 -16.09 -1.48 -0.24
N SER A 275 -15.86 -0.21 -0.59
CA SER A 275 -16.08 0.29 -1.96
C SER A 275 -15.19 -0.44 -2.98
N LEU A 276 -13.93 -0.70 -2.63
CA LEU A 276 -13.02 -1.52 -3.44
C LEU A 276 -13.43 -2.98 -3.53
N VAL A 277 -13.85 -3.60 -2.41
CA VAL A 277 -14.33 -5.00 -2.40
C VAL A 277 -15.59 -5.15 -3.26
N HIS A 278 -16.52 -4.20 -3.19
CA HIS A 278 -17.72 -4.18 -4.03
C HIS A 278 -17.38 -3.99 -5.50
N ALA A 279 -16.44 -3.09 -5.83
CA ALA A 279 -15.97 -2.90 -7.19
C ALA A 279 -15.35 -4.19 -7.76
N ALA A 280 -14.47 -4.85 -6.99
CA ALA A 280 -13.85 -6.11 -7.41
C ALA A 280 -14.88 -7.21 -7.69
N ARG A 281 -15.92 -7.34 -6.86
CA ARG A 281 -17.05 -8.27 -7.09
C ARG A 281 -17.86 -7.93 -8.34
N ALA A 282 -18.08 -6.64 -8.61
CA ALA A 282 -18.78 -6.21 -9.80
C ALA A 282 -18.00 -6.53 -11.08
N ILE A 283 -16.66 -6.51 -11.01
CA ILE A 283 -15.78 -6.84 -12.15
C ILE A 283 -15.80 -8.34 -12.46
N VAL A 284 -15.75 -9.19 -11.43
CA VAL A 284 -15.71 -10.66 -11.56
C VAL A 284 -16.89 -11.29 -10.82
N ARG A 285 -17.97 -11.59 -11.55
CA ARG A 285 -19.20 -12.16 -10.97
C ARG A 285 -19.04 -13.57 -10.39
N ARG A 286 -18.14 -14.36 -10.95
CA ARG A 286 -17.82 -15.73 -10.51
C ARG A 286 -16.31 -15.85 -10.34
N PRO A 287 -15.77 -15.31 -9.24
CA PRO A 287 -14.33 -15.38 -8.98
C PRO A 287 -13.90 -16.83 -8.74
N PRO A 288 -12.66 -17.20 -9.12
CA PRO A 288 -12.01 -18.42 -8.61
C PRO A 288 -12.03 -18.44 -7.09
N ALA A 289 -11.93 -19.63 -6.50
CA ALA A 289 -12.19 -19.82 -5.09
C ALA A 289 -11.18 -19.06 -4.19
N GLY A 290 -9.87 -19.11 -4.46
CA GLY A 290 -8.90 -18.27 -3.73
C GLY A 290 -9.22 -16.77 -3.77
N LEU A 291 -9.65 -16.24 -4.92
CA LEU A 291 -10.08 -14.83 -5.04
C LEU A 291 -11.38 -14.56 -4.27
N ALA A 292 -12.32 -15.51 -4.29
CA ALA A 292 -13.58 -15.43 -3.57
C ALA A 292 -13.38 -15.44 -2.04
N VAL A 293 -12.54 -16.33 -1.52
CA VAL A 293 -12.15 -16.39 -0.10
C VAL A 293 -11.48 -15.09 0.32
N THR A 294 -10.58 -14.54 -0.50
CA THR A 294 -9.96 -13.23 -0.25
C THR A 294 -11.01 -12.12 -0.20
N LEU A 295 -11.95 -12.08 -1.15
CA LEU A 295 -13.05 -11.11 -1.15
C LEU A 295 -13.91 -11.19 0.10
N HIS A 296 -14.26 -12.40 0.54
CA HIS A 296 -15.09 -12.62 1.73
C HIS A 296 -14.37 -12.26 3.02
N THR A 297 -13.10 -12.64 3.17
CA THR A 297 -12.28 -12.30 4.34
C THR A 297 -12.03 -10.79 4.46
N ARG A 298 -11.77 -10.10 3.34
CA ARG A 298 -11.64 -8.64 3.32
C ARG A 298 -12.95 -7.94 3.65
N GLU A 299 -14.06 -8.37 3.06
CA GLU A 299 -15.38 -7.84 3.42
C GLU A 299 -15.67 -7.99 4.92
N ALA A 300 -15.38 -9.16 5.49
CA ALA A 300 -15.57 -9.40 6.92
C ALA A 300 -14.75 -8.41 7.78
N GLN A 301 -13.48 -8.22 7.47
CA GLN A 301 -12.61 -7.26 8.19
C GLN A 301 -13.11 -5.82 8.09
N ALA A 302 -13.63 -5.42 6.92
CA ALA A 302 -14.19 -4.09 6.73
C ALA A 302 -15.46 -3.88 7.57
N LEU A 303 -16.39 -4.84 7.52
CA LEU A 303 -17.63 -4.83 8.30
C LEU A 303 -17.35 -4.87 9.81
N ALA A 304 -16.37 -5.66 10.23
CA ALA A 304 -15.87 -5.70 11.60
C ALA A 304 -15.37 -4.33 12.08
N ARG A 305 -14.58 -3.63 11.27
CA ARG A 305 -14.10 -2.26 11.56
C ARG A 305 -15.22 -1.23 11.62
N LEU A 306 -16.35 -1.47 10.95
CA LEU A 306 -17.56 -0.66 11.04
C LEU A 306 -18.47 -1.06 12.21
N GLY A 307 -18.13 -2.11 12.96
CA GLY A 307 -18.90 -2.60 14.09
C GLY A 307 -20.07 -3.53 13.72
N ASP A 308 -20.21 -3.91 12.45
CA ASP A 308 -21.28 -4.82 12.00
C ASP A 308 -20.86 -6.29 12.23
N LEU A 309 -21.10 -6.75 13.46
CA LEU A 309 -20.83 -8.11 13.89
C LEU A 309 -21.51 -9.16 13.00
N THR A 310 -22.80 -8.98 12.71
CA THR A 310 -23.62 -9.98 12.01
C THR A 310 -23.22 -10.12 10.54
N ALA A 311 -22.96 -9.00 9.85
CA ALA A 311 -22.51 -9.05 8.47
C ALA A 311 -21.07 -9.56 8.37
N SER A 312 -20.19 -9.18 9.32
CA SER A 312 -18.83 -9.69 9.40
C SER A 312 -18.78 -11.21 9.57
N THR A 313 -19.51 -11.78 10.54
CA THR A 313 -19.50 -13.24 10.77
C THR A 313 -20.10 -14.01 9.60
N ARG A 314 -21.15 -13.46 8.95
CA ARG A 314 -21.71 -14.04 7.73
C ARG A 314 -20.70 -14.05 6.58
N ALA A 315 -19.91 -12.98 6.43
CA ALA A 315 -18.85 -12.92 5.42
C ALA A 315 -17.74 -13.94 5.71
N LEU A 316 -17.32 -14.11 6.97
CA LEU A 316 -16.40 -15.18 7.36
C LEU A 316 -16.97 -16.57 7.05
N GLY A 317 -18.25 -16.82 7.35
CA GLY A 317 -18.90 -18.09 7.03
C GLY A 317 -18.86 -18.42 5.53
N ARG A 318 -19.09 -17.41 4.67
CA ARG A 318 -18.91 -17.60 3.21
C ARG A 318 -17.48 -17.95 2.84
N ALA A 319 -16.49 -17.27 3.43
CA ALA A 319 -15.08 -17.59 3.19
C ALA A 319 -14.74 -19.04 3.58
N THR A 320 -15.23 -19.51 4.73
CA THR A 320 -15.03 -20.89 5.19
C THR A 320 -15.67 -21.90 4.24
N SER A 321 -16.91 -21.68 3.82
CA SER A 321 -17.57 -22.59 2.87
C SER A 321 -16.85 -22.65 1.54
N THR A 322 -16.45 -21.50 0.97
CA THR A 322 -15.75 -21.48 -0.31
C THR A 322 -14.39 -22.17 -0.25
N LEU A 323 -13.63 -22.01 0.83
CA LEU A 323 -12.35 -22.69 0.99
C LEU A 323 -12.52 -24.22 1.11
N ALA A 324 -13.57 -24.67 1.79
CA ALA A 324 -13.89 -26.10 1.90
C ALA A 324 -14.29 -26.72 0.55
N ASP A 325 -14.99 -25.96 -0.29
CA ASP A 325 -15.39 -26.40 -1.63
C ASP A 325 -14.20 -26.47 -2.61
N GLU A 326 -13.21 -25.57 -2.48
CA GLU A 326 -12.00 -25.50 -3.36
C GLU A 326 -11.06 -26.70 -3.22
N ALA A 327 -10.97 -27.28 -2.02
CA ALA A 327 -10.14 -28.46 -1.77
C ALA A 327 -10.53 -29.68 -2.64
N ALA A 328 -11.68 -29.62 -3.33
CA ALA A 328 -12.15 -30.66 -4.23
C ALA A 328 -11.71 -30.49 -5.71
N ASP A 329 -11.19 -29.32 -6.14
CA ASP A 329 -11.11 -29.00 -7.59
C ASP A 329 -9.93 -28.08 -8.03
N ALA A 330 -8.81 -28.03 -7.28
CA ALA A 330 -7.76 -27.04 -7.52
C ALA A 330 -6.89 -27.28 -8.79
N ASP A 331 -6.87 -26.31 -9.71
CA ASP A 331 -5.84 -26.12 -10.76
C ASP A 331 -4.82 -25.06 -10.30
N PRO A 332 -3.58 -25.46 -9.92
CA PRO A 332 -2.58 -24.56 -9.36
C PRO A 332 -2.12 -23.43 -10.30
N VAL A 333 -2.28 -23.59 -11.62
CA VAL A 333 -1.72 -22.67 -12.62
C VAL A 333 -2.68 -21.50 -12.93
N ALA A 334 -3.98 -21.68 -12.72
CA ALA A 334 -4.99 -20.64 -12.90
C ALA A 334 -5.03 -19.59 -11.76
N ASP A 335 -4.39 -19.90 -10.63
CA ASP A 335 -4.48 -19.18 -9.35
C ASP A 335 -3.19 -18.46 -8.90
N LEU A 336 -2.31 -18.10 -9.85
CA LEU A 336 -1.16 -17.18 -9.66
C LEU A 336 -1.54 -15.74 -9.21
N LEU A 337 -2.79 -15.53 -8.81
CA LEU A 337 -3.35 -14.31 -8.24
C LEU A 337 -3.52 -14.40 -6.72
N CYS A 338 -3.63 -15.63 -6.20
CA CYS A 338 -4.06 -15.95 -4.84
C CYS A 338 -3.44 -17.27 -4.37
N VAL A 339 -2.20 -17.59 -4.79
CA VAL A 339 -1.48 -18.86 -4.55
C VAL A 339 -1.48 -19.32 -3.07
N ASN A 340 -1.78 -18.40 -2.15
CA ASN A 340 -1.57 -18.55 -0.71
C ASN A 340 -2.85 -18.44 0.12
N VAL A 341 -4.01 -18.63 -0.48
CA VAL A 341 -5.29 -18.57 0.23
C VAL A 341 -5.65 -19.96 0.74
N GLY A 342 -5.20 -20.25 1.96
CA GLY A 342 -5.45 -21.52 2.66
C GLY A 342 -6.01 -21.33 4.07
N GLU A 343 -5.95 -22.39 4.87
CA GLU A 343 -6.46 -22.37 6.25
C GLU A 343 -5.77 -21.31 7.13
N GLU A 344 -4.46 -21.14 7.01
CA GLU A 344 -3.73 -20.10 7.75
C GLU A 344 -4.23 -18.69 7.39
N TRP A 345 -4.45 -18.43 6.09
CA TRP A 345 -5.00 -17.15 5.63
C TRP A 345 -6.38 -16.88 6.24
N LEU A 346 -7.26 -17.88 6.22
CA LEU A 346 -8.60 -17.79 6.77
C LEU A 346 -8.57 -17.59 8.29
N ALA A 347 -7.70 -18.31 9.00
CA ALA A 347 -7.52 -18.19 10.44
C ALA A 347 -7.06 -16.77 10.82
N VAL A 348 -5.93 -16.31 10.27
CA VAL A 348 -5.41 -14.96 10.54
C VAL A 348 -6.43 -13.89 10.17
N SER A 349 -7.15 -14.08 9.05
CA SER A 349 -8.17 -13.11 8.64
C SER A 349 -9.37 -13.06 9.57
N SER A 350 -9.79 -14.22 10.09
CA SER A 350 -10.87 -14.35 11.09
C SER A 350 -10.46 -13.73 12.41
N GLY A 351 -9.23 -14.00 12.88
CA GLY A 351 -8.66 -13.37 14.06
C GLY A 351 -8.64 -11.85 13.96
N ALA A 352 -8.20 -11.31 12.82
CA ALA A 352 -8.20 -9.86 12.58
C ALA A 352 -9.62 -9.26 12.61
N ALA A 353 -10.61 -9.95 12.05
CA ALA A 353 -12.01 -9.50 12.12
C ALA A 353 -12.53 -9.48 13.57
N TRP A 354 -12.28 -10.52 14.36
CA TRP A 354 -12.65 -10.54 15.79
C TRP A 354 -11.95 -9.45 16.59
N LEU A 355 -10.68 -9.18 16.29
CA LEU A 355 -9.93 -8.11 16.92
C LEU A 355 -10.54 -6.74 16.59
N HIS A 356 -10.89 -6.49 15.33
CA HIS A 356 -11.55 -5.26 14.90
C HIS A 356 -12.93 -5.05 15.53
N LEU A 357 -13.64 -6.13 15.89
CA LEU A 357 -14.89 -6.11 16.65
C LEU A 357 -14.69 -5.86 18.16
N GLY A 358 -13.46 -5.62 18.62
CA GLY A 358 -13.14 -5.46 20.04
C GLY A 358 -13.35 -6.74 20.84
N ARG A 359 -13.03 -7.89 20.25
CA ARG A 359 -13.09 -9.21 20.91
C ARG A 359 -11.72 -9.90 20.91
N PRO A 360 -10.70 -9.31 21.56
CA PRO A 360 -9.33 -9.84 21.54
C PRO A 360 -9.23 -11.29 22.08
N LYS A 361 -10.02 -11.66 23.10
CA LYS A 361 -10.08 -13.05 23.60
C LYS A 361 -10.54 -14.06 22.55
N LYS A 362 -11.43 -13.66 21.64
CA LYS A 362 -11.87 -14.51 20.52
C LYS A 362 -10.86 -14.50 19.36
N ALA A 363 -10.10 -13.41 19.22
CA ALA A 363 -9.11 -13.27 18.15
C ALA A 363 -7.88 -14.14 18.38
N LEU A 364 -7.33 -14.18 19.60
CA LEU A 364 -6.06 -14.85 19.90
C LEU A 364 -5.96 -16.32 19.44
N PRO A 365 -6.98 -17.18 19.66
CA PRO A 365 -6.92 -18.58 19.20
C PRO A 365 -6.77 -18.73 17.68
N HIS A 366 -7.13 -17.71 16.90
CA HIS A 366 -6.94 -17.74 15.45
C HIS A 366 -5.51 -17.39 15.01
N PHE A 367 -4.66 -16.92 15.93
CA PHE A 367 -3.27 -16.54 15.65
C PHE A 367 -2.26 -17.57 16.15
N THR A 368 -2.69 -18.78 16.54
CA THR A 368 -1.83 -19.85 17.07
C THR A 368 -0.66 -20.16 16.15
N THR A 369 -0.89 -20.26 14.84
CA THR A 369 0.16 -20.51 13.84
C THR A 369 1.24 -19.42 13.81
N LEU A 370 0.90 -18.18 14.19
CA LEU A 370 1.85 -17.07 14.31
C LEU A 370 2.59 -17.07 15.66
N LEU A 371 2.06 -17.78 16.66
CA LEU A 371 2.56 -17.84 18.04
C LEU A 371 3.36 -19.12 18.34
N ASP A 372 3.22 -20.17 17.52
CA ASP A 372 3.91 -21.43 17.77
C ASP A 372 5.42 -21.28 17.57
N ASP A 373 6.18 -21.31 18.66
CA ASP A 373 7.65 -21.29 18.71
C ASP A 373 8.25 -22.72 18.86
N GLY A 374 7.39 -23.75 18.84
CA GLY A 374 7.77 -25.12 19.21
C GLY A 374 8.68 -25.82 18.20
N PRO A 375 9.53 -26.77 18.64
CA PRO A 375 10.40 -27.57 17.76
C PRO A 375 9.62 -28.45 16.76
N ALA A 376 8.35 -28.76 17.05
CA ALA A 376 7.41 -29.46 16.16
C ALA A 376 6.72 -28.52 15.14
N SER A 377 6.81 -27.20 15.35
CA SER A 377 6.24 -26.16 14.47
C SER A 377 7.28 -25.54 13.53
N ARG A 378 8.52 -26.06 13.53
CA ARG A 378 9.47 -25.83 12.45
C ARG A 378 8.97 -26.59 11.23
N THR A 379 8.00 -26.03 10.53
CA THR A 379 7.83 -26.35 9.12
C THR A 379 9.21 -26.21 8.47
N PRO A 380 9.66 -27.15 7.63
CA PRO A 380 10.95 -27.05 6.95
C PRO A 380 11.08 -25.74 6.15
N ASP A 381 9.93 -25.19 5.75
CA ASP A 381 9.84 -24.01 4.93
C ASP A 381 10.01 -22.72 5.75
N PRO A 382 10.80 -21.76 5.26
CA PRO A 382 10.96 -20.47 5.89
C PRO A 382 9.63 -19.68 5.91
N PRO A 383 9.42 -18.79 6.89
CA PRO A 383 8.17 -18.05 7.01
C PRO A 383 7.96 -17.07 5.84
N SER A 384 6.70 -16.73 5.57
CA SER A 384 6.38 -15.65 4.63
C SER A 384 7.04 -14.33 5.06
N PRO A 385 7.53 -13.50 4.12
CA PRO A 385 7.98 -12.13 4.37
C PRO A 385 6.96 -11.27 5.13
N TYR A 386 5.68 -11.63 5.08
CA TYR A 386 4.58 -10.92 5.70
C TYR A 386 4.33 -11.36 7.18
N ALA A 387 4.94 -12.46 7.64
CA ALA A 387 4.69 -13.03 8.96
C ALA A 387 4.98 -12.06 10.12
N ALA A 388 6.13 -11.37 10.07
CA ALA A 388 6.51 -10.38 11.08
C ALA A 388 5.48 -9.23 11.20
N ARG A 389 4.80 -8.90 10.11
CA ARG A 389 3.74 -7.89 10.12
C ARG A 389 2.42 -8.43 10.66
N ARG A 390 2.08 -9.70 10.41
CA ARG A 390 0.86 -10.33 10.99
C ARG A 390 0.90 -10.34 12.52
N LEU A 391 2.10 -10.39 13.12
CA LEU A 391 2.29 -10.28 14.57
C LEU A 391 1.80 -8.95 15.16
N LEU A 392 1.60 -7.89 14.36
CA LEU A 392 0.93 -6.67 14.86
C LEU A 392 -0.48 -6.96 15.37
N TYR A 393 -1.24 -7.88 14.74
CA TYR A 393 -2.56 -8.25 15.23
C TYR A 393 -2.50 -9.00 16.56
N VAL A 394 -1.47 -9.84 16.73
CA VAL A 394 -1.24 -10.57 17.97
C VAL A 394 -0.91 -9.62 19.11
N VAL A 395 0.03 -8.70 18.87
CA VAL A 395 0.40 -7.64 19.81
C VAL A 395 -0.80 -6.78 20.17
N ASP A 396 -1.59 -6.34 19.18
CA ASP A 396 -2.79 -5.54 19.42
C ASP A 396 -3.81 -6.31 20.30
N ALA A 397 -3.96 -7.63 20.09
CA ALA A 397 -4.84 -8.46 20.90
C ALA A 397 -4.34 -8.64 22.35
N GLN A 398 -3.05 -8.94 22.54
CA GLN A 398 -2.43 -9.11 23.87
C GLN A 398 -2.43 -7.81 24.67
N LEU A 399 -2.07 -6.68 24.05
CA LEU A 399 -2.13 -5.37 24.68
C LEU A 399 -3.56 -5.01 25.12
N ALA A 400 -4.56 -5.31 24.29
CA ALA A 400 -5.97 -5.11 24.65
C ALA A 400 -6.45 -5.99 25.82
N LEU A 401 -5.73 -7.07 26.14
CA LEU A 401 -5.99 -7.94 27.29
C LEU A 401 -5.13 -7.58 28.51
N GLY A 402 -4.22 -6.61 28.39
CA GLY A 402 -3.26 -6.27 29.44
C GLY A 402 -2.10 -7.24 29.58
N GLU A 403 -1.89 -8.12 28.59
CA GLU A 403 -0.83 -9.14 28.57
C GLU A 403 0.47 -8.53 28.00
N LEU A 404 1.07 -7.59 28.73
CA LEU A 404 2.20 -6.80 28.23
C LEU A 404 3.44 -7.66 27.91
N ASP A 405 3.78 -8.63 28.76
CA ASP A 405 4.93 -9.51 28.54
C ASP A 405 4.74 -10.38 27.29
N ALA A 406 3.52 -10.89 27.09
CA ALA A 406 3.18 -11.68 25.91
C ALA A 406 3.26 -10.82 24.63
N ALA A 407 2.77 -9.57 24.69
CA ALA A 407 2.91 -8.60 23.62
C ALA A 407 4.37 -8.30 23.28
N ALA A 408 5.21 -8.08 24.29
CA ALA A 408 6.64 -7.85 24.08
C ALA A 408 7.32 -9.08 23.45
N HIS A 409 7.02 -10.29 23.94
CA HIS A 409 7.51 -11.54 23.36
C HIS A 409 7.14 -11.68 21.87
N SER A 410 5.87 -11.42 21.51
CA SER A 410 5.43 -11.44 20.11
C SER A 410 6.13 -10.38 19.25
N ALA A 411 6.49 -9.22 19.80
CA ALA A 411 7.28 -8.23 19.10
C ALA A 411 8.74 -8.67 18.89
N HIS A 412 9.38 -9.30 19.89
CA HIS A 412 10.71 -9.91 19.73
C HIS A 412 10.70 -11.03 18.69
N ARG A 413 9.65 -11.85 18.65
CA ARG A 413 9.46 -12.84 17.57
C ARG A 413 9.43 -12.18 16.20
N ALA A 414 8.75 -11.04 16.06
CA ALA A 414 8.74 -10.29 14.80
C ALA A 414 10.16 -9.85 14.39
N VAL A 415 11.01 -9.45 15.34
CA VAL A 415 12.44 -9.18 15.09
C VAL A 415 13.16 -10.45 14.64
N ALA A 416 12.99 -11.56 15.35
CA ALA A 416 13.65 -12.84 15.04
C ALA A 416 13.31 -13.37 13.63
N LEU A 417 12.06 -13.20 13.17
CA LEU A 417 11.62 -13.67 11.85
C LEU A 417 12.31 -12.96 10.68
N VAL A 418 12.67 -11.68 10.83
CA VAL A 418 13.28 -10.88 9.74
C VAL A 418 14.71 -10.44 10.06
N GLY A 419 15.25 -10.85 11.21
CA GLY A 419 16.51 -10.41 11.80
C GLY A 419 16.48 -8.96 12.29
N ARG A 420 16.03 -8.03 11.44
CA ARG A 420 15.88 -6.62 11.77
C ARG A 420 14.61 -6.05 11.16
N LEU A 421 13.78 -5.44 11.99
CA LEU A 421 12.55 -4.81 11.52
C LEU A 421 12.85 -3.66 10.55
N PRO A 422 12.18 -3.63 9.38
CA PRO A 422 12.20 -2.46 8.51
C PRO A 422 11.76 -1.20 9.25
N PRO A 423 12.29 0.00 8.95
CA PRO A 423 11.98 1.23 9.70
C PRO A 423 10.49 1.55 9.79
N GLY A 424 9.73 1.29 8.71
CA GLY A 424 8.29 1.48 8.69
C GLY A 424 7.56 0.55 9.66
N LEU A 425 7.91 -0.72 9.65
CA LEU A 425 7.35 -1.74 10.55
C LEU A 425 7.79 -1.52 12.02
N ALA A 426 9.06 -1.21 12.27
CA ALA A 426 9.59 -0.88 13.59
C ALA A 426 8.83 0.31 14.22
N ARG A 427 8.52 1.34 13.42
CA ARG A 427 7.69 2.47 13.86
C ARG A 427 6.28 2.02 14.26
N GLN A 428 5.66 1.09 13.52
CA GLN A 428 4.33 0.59 13.85
C GLN A 428 4.30 -0.21 15.16
N PHE A 429 5.35 -1.00 15.46
CA PHE A 429 5.50 -1.64 16.77
C PHE A 429 5.71 -0.60 17.88
N ARG A 430 6.66 0.33 17.72
CA ARG A 430 6.91 1.40 18.72
C ARG A 430 5.65 2.19 19.06
N GLN A 431 4.80 2.50 18.07
CA GLN A 431 3.56 3.24 18.30
C GLN A 431 2.57 2.49 19.20
N ARG A 432 2.50 1.15 19.11
CA ARG A 432 1.61 0.33 19.94
C ARG A 432 2.04 0.30 21.40
N PHE A 433 3.35 0.25 21.62
CA PHE A 433 3.93 0.23 22.96
C PHE A 433 4.14 1.63 23.58
N ALA A 434 3.78 2.72 22.89
CA ALA A 434 4.07 4.08 23.34
C ALA A 434 3.54 4.38 24.75
N HIS A 435 2.35 3.88 25.08
CA HIS A 435 1.72 4.03 26.40
C HIS A 435 2.39 3.22 27.52
N HIS A 436 3.22 2.24 27.18
CA HIS A 436 3.93 1.36 28.10
C HIS A 436 5.45 1.59 28.07
N SER A 437 5.92 2.69 27.48
CA SER A 437 7.34 2.96 27.23
C SER A 437 8.22 3.07 28.48
N THR A 438 7.63 3.25 29.66
CA THR A 438 8.33 3.28 30.94
C THR A 438 8.61 1.90 31.52
N GLU A 439 7.84 0.89 31.11
CA GLU A 439 7.97 -0.49 31.61
C GLU A 439 9.30 -1.11 31.15
N PRO A 440 10.04 -1.84 32.01
CA PRO A 440 11.34 -2.38 31.67
C PRO A 440 11.33 -3.26 30.41
N VAL A 441 10.37 -4.19 30.33
CA VAL A 441 10.22 -5.11 29.20
C VAL A 441 10.02 -4.39 27.86
N VAL A 442 9.32 -3.25 27.88
CA VAL A 442 9.06 -2.43 26.69
C VAL A 442 10.25 -1.56 26.34
N ARG A 443 10.99 -1.07 27.34
CA ARG A 443 12.18 -0.25 27.12
C ARG A 443 13.26 -1.03 26.37
N ASP A 444 13.49 -2.28 26.78
CA ASP A 444 14.45 -3.18 26.13
C ASP A 444 14.05 -3.48 24.68
N LEU A 445 12.77 -3.76 24.46
CA LEU A 445 12.20 -3.92 23.12
C LEU A 445 12.37 -2.65 22.26
N ILE A 446 12.06 -1.46 22.79
CA ILE A 446 12.18 -0.20 22.07
C ILE A 446 13.64 0.08 21.68
N GLU A 447 14.59 -0.20 22.59
CA GLU A 447 16.03 -0.11 22.35
C GLU A 447 16.49 -1.04 21.21
N GLU A 448 16.00 -2.28 21.19
CA GLU A 448 16.31 -3.27 20.14
C GLU A 448 15.78 -2.84 18.77
N ILE A 449 14.52 -2.40 18.69
CA ILE A 449 13.87 -2.04 17.42
C ILE A 449 14.19 -0.61 16.95
N ARG A 450 14.97 0.16 17.74
CA ARG A 450 15.41 1.50 17.38
C ARG A 450 16.46 1.46 16.26
N SER A 451 16.31 2.34 15.27
CA SER A 451 17.26 2.41 14.15
C SER A 451 18.64 2.94 14.62
N PRO A 452 19.78 2.37 14.17
CA PRO A 452 21.12 2.90 14.40
C PRO A 452 21.32 4.33 13.88
N ASP A 453 20.61 4.77 12.84
CA ASP A 453 20.62 6.18 12.39
C ASP A 453 20.06 7.14 13.45
N GLU A 454 19.26 6.64 14.41
CA GLU A 454 18.75 7.40 15.55
C GLU A 454 19.67 7.27 16.79
N ARG A 455 20.62 6.32 16.79
CA ARG A 455 21.57 6.13 17.92
C ARG A 455 22.74 7.11 17.88
N HIS A 456 23.11 7.61 16.71
CA HIS A 456 24.16 8.62 16.53
C HIS A 456 23.65 9.68 15.55
N PRO A 457 23.14 10.85 16.01
CA PRO A 457 23.03 11.97 15.10
C PRO A 457 24.45 12.29 14.65
N SER A 458 24.81 11.91 13.41
CA SER A 458 26.07 12.34 12.82
C SER A 458 26.14 13.87 12.94
N PRO A 459 27.16 14.43 13.60
CA PRO A 459 27.36 15.86 13.54
C PRO A 459 27.64 16.20 12.07
N LEU A 460 26.73 17.00 11.51
CA LEU A 460 26.74 17.51 10.14
C LEU A 460 28.16 17.86 9.67
N ARG A 461 28.52 17.40 8.47
CA ARG A 461 29.45 18.09 7.58
C ARG A 461 28.74 18.39 6.26
#